data_AF-A0A023FRZ6-F1
#
_entry.id   AF-A0A023FRZ6-F1
#
_cell.length_a   1.000
_cell.length_b   1.000
_cell.length_c   1.000
_cell.angle_alpha   90.00
_cell.angle_beta   90.00
_cell.angle_gamma   90.00
#
_symmetry.space_group_name_H-M   'P 1'
#
loop_
_entity.id
_entity.type
_entity.pdbx_description
1 polymer ?
#
loop_
_entity_poly.entity_id
_entity_poly.type
_entity_poly.pdbx_seq_one_letter_code
_entity_poly.pdbx_strand_id
1 'polypeptide(L)'
;GWRRLTTAGQGAVSAVVPQVFLLCGLALLDMSEIEHAKQEADRLHEAGDHEASYNMLLIHKDCGDPDLLWRLARVTFKRCELAPKAEKEAGLAEGIAYLDKAVQCGGEDLGPVHKWYSILIGSKKDHPTTKERIHDGFLIKKHVQRAIELMPQDPLNYYVLGNWCYEVAGTPWLIRKAGQLIFSEIPSSTYEEALKHFLKA
;
A
#
# COMPACT_ATOMS: atom_id res chain seq x y z
N GLY A 1 77.91 14.06 22.80
CA GLY A 1 77.51 14.77 21.56
C GLY A 1 76.27 14.12 20.99
N TRP A 2 75.31 14.94 20.55
CA TRP A 2 74.14 14.61 19.69
C TRP A 2 73.20 13.52 20.26
N ARG A 3 71.88 13.71 20.47
CA ARG A 3 70.89 14.35 19.60
C ARG A 3 69.51 14.24 20.31
N ARG A 4 68.68 15.30 20.22
CA ARG A 4 67.22 15.30 19.87
C ARG A 4 66.23 14.52 20.78
N LEU A 5 64.97 14.89 21.03
CA LEU A 5 63.97 15.77 20.41
C LEU A 5 62.84 16.03 21.42
N THR A 6 62.19 17.18 21.28
CA THR A 6 60.89 17.57 21.83
C THR A 6 59.74 16.75 21.24
N THR A 7 58.75 16.34 22.06
CA THR A 7 57.33 16.19 21.68
C THR A 7 56.49 16.43 22.95
N ALA A 8 55.74 17.54 23.07
CA ALA A 8 54.49 17.89 22.38
C ALA A 8 53.27 17.10 22.91
N GLY A 9 52.43 17.85 23.64
CA GLY A 9 51.03 17.66 24.01
C GLY A 9 50.37 16.29 23.81
N GLN A 10 50.03 15.64 24.92
CA GLN A 10 48.88 14.74 24.98
C GLN A 10 47.60 15.58 25.01
N GLY A 11 47.15 15.98 23.82
CA GLY A 11 45.78 16.43 23.61
C GLY A 11 44.84 15.24 23.68
N ALA A 12 43.86 15.31 24.57
CA ALA A 12 42.75 14.36 24.65
C ALA A 12 42.02 14.29 23.30
N VAL A 13 42.18 13.17 22.58
CA VAL A 13 41.32 12.87 21.42
C VAL A 13 40.03 12.32 21.99
N SER A 14 39.02 13.20 22.07
CA SER A 14 37.66 12.89 22.47
C SER A 14 37.11 11.71 21.66
N ALA A 15 36.80 10.61 22.36
CA ALA A 15 36.24 9.39 21.80
C ALA A 15 34.75 9.54 21.45
N VAL A 16 34.42 10.40 20.48
CA VAL A 16 33.03 10.62 20.02
C VAL A 16 32.76 9.92 18.68
N VAL A 17 33.68 9.10 18.19
CA VAL A 17 33.56 8.42 16.88
C VAL A 17 33.33 6.89 16.95
N PRO A 18 32.41 6.35 17.79
CA PRO A 18 31.90 4.99 17.52
C PRO A 18 30.39 4.90 17.22
N GLN A 19 29.57 5.79 17.79
CA GLN A 19 28.11 5.58 17.76
C GLN A 19 27.49 5.82 16.37
N VAL A 20 27.92 6.85 15.64
CA VAL A 20 27.35 7.14 14.31
C VAL A 20 27.72 6.05 13.29
N PHE A 21 28.95 5.54 13.31
CA PHE A 21 29.36 4.45 12.41
C PHE A 21 28.69 3.12 12.74
N LEU A 22 28.48 2.81 14.02
CA LEU A 22 27.75 1.61 14.44
C LEU A 22 26.26 1.70 14.06
N LEU A 23 25.63 2.87 14.24
CA LEU A 23 24.25 3.13 13.84
C LEU A 23 24.07 3.06 12.32
N CYS A 24 24.99 3.64 11.53
CA CYS A 24 24.98 3.49 10.08
C CYS A 24 25.18 2.03 9.64
N GLY A 25 26.06 1.28 10.31
CA GLY A 25 26.27 -0.15 10.02
C GLY A 25 25.05 -1.01 10.33
N LEU A 26 24.40 -0.79 11.48
CA LEU A 26 23.16 -1.46 11.87
C LEU A 26 22.01 -1.13 10.91
N ALA A 27 21.85 0.15 10.52
CA ALA A 27 20.84 0.56 9.56
C ALA A 27 21.07 -0.05 8.16
N LEU A 28 22.32 -0.19 7.72
CA LEU A 28 22.62 -0.83 6.43
C LEU A 28 22.32 -2.33 6.43
N LEU A 29 22.54 -3.03 7.55
CA LEU A 29 22.18 -4.45 7.69
C LEU A 29 20.67 -4.64 7.67
N ASP A 30 19.92 -3.83 8.42
CA ASP A 30 18.45 -3.88 8.47
C ASP A 30 17.81 -3.63 7.10
N MET A 31 18.32 -2.66 6.32
CA MET A 31 17.87 -2.42 4.95
C MET A 31 18.13 -3.60 4.01
N SER A 32 19.23 -4.33 4.18
CA SER A 32 19.54 -5.52 3.38
C SER A 32 18.62 -6.69 3.71
N GLU A 33 18.24 -6.84 4.99
CA GLU A 33 17.30 -7.87 5.43
C GLU A 33 15.88 -7.60 4.90
N ILE A 34 15.41 -6.34 4.98
CA ILE A 34 14.10 -5.93 4.46
C ILE A 34 14.01 -6.17 2.94
N GLU A 35 15.05 -5.85 2.18
CA GLU A 35 15.06 -6.08 0.74
C GLU A 35 14.98 -7.57 0.39
N HIS A 36 15.73 -8.41 1.11
CA HIS A 36 15.62 -9.86 0.96
C HIS A 36 14.23 -10.38 1.33
N ALA A 37 13.64 -9.89 2.43
CA ALA A 37 12.30 -10.26 2.85
C ALA A 37 11.24 -9.92 1.79
N LYS A 38 11.35 -8.76 1.13
CA LYS A 38 10.45 -8.37 0.02
C LYS A 38 10.56 -9.32 -1.17
N GLN A 39 11.78 -9.64 -1.59
CA GLN A 39 12.02 -10.55 -2.73
C GLN A 39 11.50 -11.96 -2.46
N GLU A 40 11.77 -12.49 -1.26
CA GLU A 40 11.29 -13.81 -0.88
C GLU A 40 9.76 -13.84 -0.71
N ALA A 41 9.18 -12.78 -0.16
CA ALA A 41 7.73 -12.66 -0.07
C ALA A 41 7.05 -12.58 -1.44
N ASP A 42 7.64 -11.90 -2.42
CA ASP A 42 7.16 -11.88 -3.81
C ASP A 42 7.19 -13.30 -4.41
N ARG A 43 8.30 -14.03 -4.24
CA ARG A 43 8.44 -15.42 -4.70
C ARG A 43 7.38 -16.34 -4.06
N LEU A 44 7.17 -16.24 -2.75
CA LEU A 44 6.16 -17.02 -2.03
C LEU A 44 4.75 -16.67 -2.50
N HIS A 45 4.47 -15.38 -2.74
CA HIS A 45 3.18 -14.93 -3.26
C HIS A 45 2.90 -15.51 -4.66
N GLU A 46 3.88 -15.47 -5.56
CA GLU A 46 3.78 -16.04 -6.91
C GLU A 46 3.59 -17.57 -6.89
N ALA A 47 4.19 -18.25 -5.90
CA ALA A 47 4.00 -19.68 -5.67
C ALA A 47 2.63 -20.02 -5.03
N GLY A 48 1.83 -19.02 -4.64
CA GLY A 48 0.54 -19.20 -3.97
C GLY A 48 0.62 -19.40 -2.45
N ASP A 49 1.82 -19.35 -1.85
CA ASP A 49 2.02 -19.47 -0.41
C ASP A 49 1.87 -18.11 0.28
N HIS A 50 0.62 -17.67 0.39
CA HIS A 50 0.27 -16.34 0.93
C HIS A 50 0.53 -16.24 2.44
N GLU A 51 0.43 -17.35 3.18
CA GLU A 51 0.66 -17.37 4.62
C GLU A 51 2.15 -17.25 4.94
N ALA A 52 3.02 -18.00 4.23
CA ALA A 52 4.47 -17.82 4.39
C ALA A 52 4.92 -16.42 3.95
N SER A 53 4.38 -15.92 2.83
CA SER A 53 4.65 -14.57 2.33
C SER A 53 4.25 -13.49 3.36
N TYR A 54 3.08 -13.63 3.98
CA TYR A 54 2.64 -12.73 5.07
C TYR A 54 3.59 -12.79 6.27
N ASN A 55 3.94 -13.98 6.75
CA ASN A 55 4.81 -14.13 7.92
C ASN A 55 6.22 -13.57 7.68
N MET A 56 6.74 -13.68 6.44
CA MET A 56 8.02 -13.09 6.04
C MET A 56 8.01 -11.55 6.16
N LEU A 57 6.90 -10.90 5.77
CA LEU A 57 6.80 -9.43 5.80
C LEU A 57 6.36 -8.90 7.17
N LEU A 58 5.58 -9.66 7.92
CA LEU A 58 4.96 -9.21 9.17
C LEU A 58 5.99 -8.76 10.21
N ILE A 59 7.13 -9.45 10.29
CA ILE A 59 8.20 -9.14 11.25
C ILE A 59 8.81 -7.74 11.01
N HIS A 60 8.65 -7.19 9.79
CA HIS A 60 9.15 -5.88 9.39
C HIS A 60 8.02 -4.84 9.18
N LYS A 61 6.77 -5.11 9.61
CA LYS A 61 5.61 -4.21 9.40
C LYS A 61 5.80 -2.78 9.91
N ASP A 62 6.76 -2.58 10.82
CA ASP A 62 7.07 -1.30 11.46
C ASP A 62 8.28 -0.56 10.86
N CYS A 63 8.92 -1.09 9.81
CA CYS A 63 10.05 -0.44 9.14
C CYS A 63 9.72 0.89 8.45
N GLY A 64 8.44 1.12 8.14
CA GLY A 64 8.00 2.32 7.44
C GLY A 64 8.39 2.36 5.96
N ASP A 65 8.86 1.25 5.36
CA ASP A 65 9.06 1.16 3.90
C ASP A 65 7.71 0.97 3.20
N PRO A 66 7.22 1.96 2.41
CA PRO A 66 5.99 1.81 1.66
C PRO A 66 6.00 0.62 0.70
N ASP A 67 7.18 0.24 0.19
CA ASP A 67 7.36 -0.86 -0.75
C ASP A 67 7.14 -2.24 -0.09
N LEU A 68 7.45 -2.35 1.20
CA LEU A 68 7.10 -3.50 2.03
C LEU A 68 5.60 -3.48 2.39
N LEU A 69 5.09 -2.31 2.78
CA LEU A 69 3.73 -2.18 3.31
C LEU A 69 2.65 -2.53 2.26
N TRP A 70 2.82 -2.14 0.99
CA TRP A 70 1.85 -2.55 -0.05
C TRP A 70 1.90 -4.05 -0.32
N ARG A 71 3.08 -4.69 -0.23
CA ARG A 71 3.20 -6.15 -0.35
C ARG A 71 2.52 -6.85 0.81
N LEU A 72 2.72 -6.36 2.02
CA LEU A 72 2.07 -6.87 3.22
C LEU A 72 0.53 -6.75 3.10
N ALA A 73 0.02 -5.62 2.61
CA ALA A 73 -1.40 -5.44 2.34
C ALA A 73 -1.95 -6.45 1.32
N ARG A 74 -1.23 -6.65 0.21
CA ARG A 74 -1.59 -7.65 -0.83
C ARG A 74 -1.74 -9.04 -0.23
N VAL A 75 -0.73 -9.50 0.50
CA VAL A 75 -0.72 -10.89 1.02
C VAL A 75 -1.69 -11.07 2.18
N THR A 76 -1.92 -10.01 2.98
CA THR A 76 -2.98 -9.96 3.99
C THR A 76 -4.37 -10.14 3.38
N PHE A 77 -4.65 -9.50 2.25
CA PHE A 77 -5.90 -9.71 1.52
C PHE A 77 -5.96 -11.12 0.93
N LYS A 78 -4.86 -11.59 0.33
CA LYS A 78 -4.84 -12.88 -0.39
C LYS A 78 -5.03 -14.09 0.53
N ARG A 79 -4.48 -14.07 1.76
CA ARG A 79 -4.74 -15.14 2.74
C ARG A 79 -6.21 -15.25 3.15
N CYS A 80 -6.95 -14.13 3.15
CA CYS A 80 -8.35 -14.08 3.59
C CYS A 80 -9.36 -13.98 2.42
N GLU A 81 -8.90 -14.00 1.17
CA GLU A 81 -9.74 -13.71 -0.01
C GLU A 81 -10.93 -14.67 -0.13
N LEU A 82 -10.69 -15.93 0.24
CA LEU A 82 -11.64 -17.05 0.23
C LEU A 82 -12.12 -17.46 1.63
N ALA A 83 -11.72 -16.71 2.67
CA ALA A 83 -12.10 -16.99 4.04
C ALA A 83 -13.58 -16.63 4.31
N PRO A 84 -14.18 -17.13 5.41
CA PRO A 84 -15.50 -16.70 5.85
C PRO A 84 -15.59 -15.17 6.00
N LYS A 85 -16.81 -14.64 5.86
CA LYS A 85 -17.07 -13.19 5.80
C LYS A 85 -16.32 -12.38 6.87
N ALA A 86 -16.42 -12.77 8.14
CA ALA A 86 -15.81 -12.02 9.25
C ALA A 86 -14.28 -11.95 9.15
N GLU A 87 -13.64 -13.05 8.75
CA GLU A 87 -12.18 -13.12 8.58
C GLU A 87 -11.74 -12.33 7.36
N LYS A 88 -12.49 -12.39 6.26
CA LYS A 88 -12.25 -11.56 5.08
C LYS A 88 -12.37 -10.08 5.40
N GLU A 89 -13.38 -9.67 6.16
CA GLU A 89 -13.56 -8.28 6.58
C GLU A 89 -12.42 -7.80 7.49
N ALA A 90 -11.96 -8.65 8.41
CA ALA A 90 -10.80 -8.37 9.24
C ALA A 90 -9.51 -8.18 8.41
N GLY A 91 -9.25 -9.08 7.47
CA GLY A 91 -8.07 -8.98 6.60
C GLY A 91 -8.14 -7.79 5.63
N LEU A 92 -9.34 -7.40 5.15
CA LEU A 92 -9.53 -6.16 4.40
C LEU A 92 -9.19 -4.93 5.25
N ALA A 93 -9.72 -4.86 6.48
CA ALA A 93 -9.44 -3.75 7.38
C ALA A 93 -7.95 -3.63 7.72
N GLU A 94 -7.29 -4.76 7.99
CA GLU A 94 -5.86 -4.83 8.26
C GLU A 94 -5.02 -4.40 7.04
N GLY A 95 -5.33 -4.93 5.85
CA GLY A 95 -4.64 -4.57 4.62
C GLY A 95 -4.77 -3.08 4.28
N ILE A 96 -5.95 -2.49 4.49
CA ILE A 96 -6.17 -1.04 4.30
C ILE A 96 -5.33 -0.23 5.29
N ALA A 97 -5.22 -0.67 6.55
CA ALA A 97 -4.39 0.01 7.54
C ALA A 97 -2.89 0.01 7.14
N TYR A 98 -2.39 -1.07 6.52
CA TYR A 98 -1.03 -1.07 5.98
C TYR A 98 -0.86 -0.09 4.82
N LEU A 99 -1.87 0.07 3.98
CA LEU A 99 -1.83 1.02 2.86
C LEU A 99 -1.96 2.47 3.32
N ASP A 100 -2.74 2.75 4.36
CA ASP A 100 -2.74 4.05 5.03
C ASP A 100 -1.35 4.42 5.53
N LYS A 101 -0.68 3.47 6.20
CA LYS A 101 0.70 3.65 6.65
C LYS A 101 1.65 3.83 5.47
N ALA A 102 1.48 3.09 4.37
CA ALA A 102 2.31 3.23 3.17
C ALA A 102 2.22 4.65 2.60
N VAL A 103 1.01 5.21 2.51
CA VAL A 103 0.80 6.60 2.07
C VAL A 103 1.46 7.58 3.04
N GLN A 104 1.28 7.41 4.36
CA GLN A 104 1.91 8.26 5.38
C GLN A 104 3.45 8.22 5.33
N CYS A 105 4.02 7.09 4.93
CA CYS A 105 5.45 6.89 4.77
C CYS A 105 6.00 7.31 3.39
N GLY A 106 5.23 8.04 2.57
CA GLY A 106 5.69 8.58 1.29
C GLY A 106 5.42 7.68 0.08
N GLY A 107 4.50 6.71 0.19
CA GLY A 107 4.11 5.81 -0.89
C GLY A 107 3.19 6.40 -1.96
N GLU A 108 2.97 7.72 -2.01
CA GLU A 108 2.03 8.38 -2.94
C GLU A 108 2.43 8.26 -4.43
N ASP A 109 3.73 8.10 -4.69
CA ASP A 109 4.26 7.90 -6.04
C ASP A 109 4.49 6.42 -6.38
N LEU A 110 4.09 5.50 -5.49
CA LEU A 110 4.15 4.06 -5.74
C LEU A 110 2.81 3.56 -6.30
N GLY A 111 2.81 3.25 -7.60
CA GLY A 111 1.65 2.68 -8.28
C GLY A 111 1.01 1.48 -7.55
N PRO A 112 1.79 0.51 -7.04
CA PRO A 112 1.24 -0.64 -6.30
C PRO A 112 0.46 -0.28 -5.05
N VAL A 113 0.83 0.79 -4.33
CA VAL A 113 0.08 1.28 -3.16
C VAL A 113 -1.34 1.63 -3.61
N HIS A 114 -1.47 2.47 -4.62
CA HIS A 114 -2.77 2.90 -5.14
C HIS A 114 -3.58 1.76 -5.77
N LYS A 115 -2.92 0.86 -6.49
CA LYS A 115 -3.56 -0.34 -7.05
C LYS A 115 -4.20 -1.18 -5.95
N TRP A 116 -3.42 -1.61 -4.95
CA TRP A 116 -3.94 -2.44 -3.87
C TRP A 116 -4.96 -1.71 -3.01
N TYR A 117 -4.81 -0.39 -2.81
CA TYR A 117 -5.81 0.41 -2.10
C TYR A 117 -7.17 0.35 -2.79
N SER A 118 -7.22 0.60 -4.09
CA SER A 118 -8.49 0.52 -4.84
C SER A 118 -9.10 -0.89 -4.84
N ILE A 119 -8.27 -1.94 -4.95
CA ILE A 119 -8.71 -3.34 -4.91
C ILE A 119 -9.30 -3.72 -3.55
N LEU A 120 -8.63 -3.36 -2.45
CA LEU A 120 -9.08 -3.71 -1.11
C LEU A 120 -10.37 -2.98 -0.73
N ILE A 121 -10.49 -1.68 -1.03
CA ILE A 121 -11.76 -0.97 -0.80
C ILE A 121 -12.87 -1.59 -1.68
N GLY A 122 -12.60 -1.80 -2.97
CA GLY A 122 -13.58 -2.40 -3.89
C GLY A 122 -14.01 -3.82 -3.54
N SER A 123 -13.23 -4.52 -2.71
CA SER A 123 -13.54 -5.86 -2.23
C SER A 123 -14.48 -5.88 -1.01
N LYS A 124 -14.77 -4.73 -0.39
CA LYS A 124 -15.77 -4.62 0.68
C LYS A 124 -17.17 -4.84 0.09
N LYS A 125 -17.89 -5.84 0.60
CA LYS A 125 -19.27 -6.13 0.16
C LYS A 125 -20.31 -5.33 0.94
N ASP A 126 -20.09 -5.16 2.22
CA ASP A 126 -21.04 -4.51 3.12
C ASP A 126 -20.52 -3.16 3.57
N HIS A 127 -21.42 -2.19 3.60
CA HIS A 127 -21.16 -0.85 4.11
C HIS A 127 -22.20 -0.55 5.20
N PRO A 128 -21.78 -0.15 6.41
CA PRO A 128 -22.71 0.17 7.50
C PRO A 128 -23.71 1.26 7.11
N THR A 129 -23.29 2.21 6.26
CA THR A 129 -24.11 3.32 5.80
C THR A 129 -23.95 3.62 4.31
N THR A 130 -24.97 4.25 3.71
CA THR A 130 -24.88 4.80 2.35
C THR A 130 -23.77 5.85 2.22
N LYS A 131 -23.50 6.61 3.30
CA LYS A 131 -22.43 7.61 3.33
C LYS A 131 -21.05 6.97 3.15
N GLU A 132 -20.77 5.89 3.88
CA GLU A 132 -19.50 5.14 3.73
C GLU A 132 -19.39 4.52 2.35
N ARG A 133 -20.47 3.97 1.79
CA ARG A 133 -20.46 3.43 0.42
C ARG A 133 -20.08 4.48 -0.62
N ILE A 134 -20.63 5.69 -0.50
CA ILE A 134 -20.31 6.81 -1.41
C ILE A 134 -18.86 7.25 -1.21
N HIS A 135 -18.42 7.37 0.04
CA HIS A 135 -17.04 7.73 0.38
C HIS A 135 -16.03 6.73 -0.19
N ASP A 136 -16.27 5.43 -0.01
CA ASP A 136 -15.44 4.37 -0.56
C ASP A 136 -15.43 4.39 -2.09
N GLY A 137 -16.57 4.73 -2.71
CA GLY A 137 -16.65 5.01 -4.15
C GLY A 137 -15.71 6.13 -4.60
N PHE A 138 -15.61 7.25 -3.86
CA PHE A 138 -14.65 8.31 -4.17
C PHE A 138 -13.20 7.84 -4.01
N LEU A 139 -12.90 7.10 -2.94
CA LEU A 139 -11.56 6.58 -2.70
C LEU A 139 -11.11 5.60 -3.78
N ILE A 140 -11.97 4.66 -4.18
CA ILE A 140 -11.66 3.72 -5.27
C ILE A 140 -11.27 4.49 -6.53
N LYS A 141 -12.09 5.48 -6.94
CA LYS A 141 -11.81 6.31 -8.14
C LYS A 141 -10.47 7.03 -8.03
N LYS A 142 -10.22 7.72 -6.90
CA LYS A 142 -8.98 8.45 -6.63
C LYS A 142 -7.76 7.52 -6.78
N HIS A 143 -7.79 6.38 -6.09
CA HIS A 143 -6.65 5.47 -6.08
C HIS A 143 -6.46 4.76 -7.42
N VAL A 144 -7.52 4.26 -8.07
CA VAL A 144 -7.35 3.57 -9.36
C VAL A 144 -6.88 4.52 -10.46
N GLN A 145 -7.32 5.79 -10.47
CA GLN A 145 -6.83 6.78 -11.44
C GLN A 145 -5.34 7.07 -11.22
N ARG A 146 -4.91 7.25 -9.96
CA ARG A 146 -3.49 7.42 -9.64
C ARG A 146 -2.66 6.18 -10.01
N ALA A 147 -3.20 4.98 -9.81
CA ALA A 147 -2.54 3.75 -10.23
C ALA A 147 -2.38 3.67 -11.76
N ILE A 148 -3.37 4.14 -12.54
CA ILE A 148 -3.28 4.24 -14.01
C ILE A 148 -2.22 5.26 -14.44
N GLU A 149 -2.13 6.41 -13.77
CA GLU A 149 -1.10 7.42 -14.06
C GLU A 149 0.32 6.86 -13.84
N LEU A 150 0.52 6.13 -12.75
CA LEU A 150 1.82 5.58 -12.35
C LEU A 150 2.18 4.28 -13.08
N MET A 151 1.18 3.46 -13.42
CA MET A 151 1.33 2.16 -14.06
C MET A 151 0.33 2.00 -15.23
N PRO A 152 0.50 2.78 -16.32
CA PRO A 152 -0.47 2.83 -17.42
C PRO A 152 -0.57 1.55 -18.24
N GLN A 153 0.38 0.63 -18.07
CA GLN A 153 0.43 -0.67 -18.76
C GLN A 153 -0.17 -1.81 -17.94
N ASP A 154 -0.57 -1.56 -16.69
CA ASP A 154 -1.16 -2.60 -15.83
C ASP A 154 -2.65 -2.77 -16.16
N PRO A 155 -3.06 -3.88 -16.81
CA PRO A 155 -4.45 -4.08 -17.22
C PRO A 155 -5.42 -4.13 -16.04
N LEU A 156 -4.95 -4.58 -14.87
CA LEU A 156 -5.79 -4.71 -13.69
C LEU A 156 -6.31 -3.35 -13.20
N ASN A 157 -5.55 -2.28 -13.41
CA ASN A 157 -6.00 -0.93 -13.05
C ASN A 157 -7.21 -0.49 -13.89
N TYR A 158 -7.23 -0.80 -15.20
CA TYR A 158 -8.38 -0.51 -16.05
C TYR A 158 -9.57 -1.41 -15.73
N TYR A 159 -9.33 -2.68 -15.38
CA TYR A 159 -10.39 -3.57 -14.92
C TYR A 159 -11.07 -3.04 -13.65
N VAL A 160 -10.30 -2.58 -12.66
CA VAL A 160 -10.83 -1.97 -11.42
C VAL A 160 -11.63 -0.70 -11.73
N LEU A 161 -11.13 0.16 -12.62
CA LEU A 161 -11.87 1.37 -13.03
C LEU A 161 -13.15 1.02 -13.80
N GLY A 162 -13.13 0.00 -14.64
CA GLY A 162 -14.33 -0.51 -15.33
C GLY A 162 -15.39 -1.02 -14.36
N ASN A 163 -14.99 -1.80 -13.36
CA ASN A 163 -15.89 -2.24 -12.29
C ASN A 163 -16.48 -1.06 -11.52
N TRP A 164 -15.65 -0.06 -11.19
CA TRP A 164 -16.12 1.16 -10.55
C TRP A 164 -17.17 1.88 -11.40
N CYS A 165 -16.92 2.06 -12.70
CA CYS A 165 -17.88 2.67 -13.63
C CYS A 165 -19.20 1.89 -13.68
N TYR A 166 -19.13 0.56 -13.74
CA TYR A 166 -20.29 -0.32 -13.79
C TYR A 166 -21.18 -0.19 -12.54
N GLU A 167 -20.57 -0.28 -11.35
CA GLU A 167 -21.27 -0.15 -10.06
C GLU A 167 -21.90 1.24 -9.88
N VAL A 168 -21.15 2.29 -10.25
CA VAL A 168 -21.63 3.66 -10.16
C VAL A 168 -22.79 3.89 -11.14
N ALA A 169 -22.69 3.38 -12.38
CA ALA A 169 -23.75 3.48 -13.38
C ALA A 169 -25.05 2.81 -12.92
N GLY A 170 -24.96 1.67 -12.23
CA GLY A 170 -26.09 0.93 -11.66
C GLY A 170 -26.67 1.51 -10.36
N THR A 171 -26.04 2.53 -9.75
CA THR A 171 -26.51 3.09 -8.48
C THR A 171 -27.92 3.69 -8.60
N PRO A 172 -28.91 3.28 -7.79
CA PRO A 172 -30.28 3.78 -7.86
C PRO A 172 -30.36 5.30 -7.72
N TRP A 173 -31.21 5.94 -8.52
CA TRP A 173 -31.43 7.40 -8.53
C TRP A 173 -31.69 7.97 -7.13
N LEU A 174 -32.48 7.28 -6.30
CA LEU A 174 -32.82 7.75 -4.95
C LEU A 174 -31.58 7.82 -4.05
N ILE A 175 -30.66 6.85 -4.17
CA ILE A 175 -29.39 6.86 -3.44
C ILE A 175 -28.51 8.01 -3.92
N ARG A 176 -28.48 8.29 -5.23
CA ARG A 176 -27.75 9.46 -5.78
C ARG A 176 -28.30 10.77 -5.21
N LYS A 177 -29.63 10.93 -5.15
CA LYS A 177 -30.27 12.14 -4.58
C LYS A 177 -30.00 12.28 -3.09
N ALA A 178 -30.09 11.21 -2.31
CA ALA A 178 -29.79 11.25 -0.88
C ALA A 178 -28.32 11.63 -0.62
N GLY A 179 -27.41 11.12 -1.46
CA GLY A 179 -25.99 11.46 -1.40
C GLY A 179 -25.71 12.95 -1.64
N GLN A 180 -26.39 13.60 -2.58
CA GLN A 180 -26.21 15.02 -2.91
C GLN A 180 -26.53 15.98 -1.74
N LEU A 181 -27.23 15.51 -0.71
CA LEU A 181 -27.47 16.28 0.51
C LEU A 181 -26.27 16.28 1.46
N ILE A 182 -25.38 15.29 1.33
CA ILE A 182 -24.22 15.07 2.22
C ILE A 182 -22.92 15.44 1.51
N PHE A 183 -22.83 15.17 0.21
CA PHE A 183 -21.68 15.42 -0.64
C PHE A 183 -22.03 16.46 -1.70
N SER A 184 -21.11 17.37 -1.99
CA SER A 184 -21.29 18.41 -3.02
C SER A 184 -21.47 17.82 -4.42
N GLU A 185 -20.83 16.69 -4.67
CA GLU A 185 -20.96 15.91 -5.90
C GLU A 185 -21.08 14.44 -5.52
N ILE A 186 -21.74 13.64 -6.36
CA ILE A 186 -21.82 12.18 -6.20
C ILE A 186 -21.14 11.55 -7.39
N PRO A 187 -20.36 10.48 -7.22
CA PRO A 187 -19.70 9.90 -8.37
C PRO A 187 -20.74 9.39 -9.36
N SER A 188 -20.52 9.73 -10.63
CA SER A 188 -21.36 9.30 -11.74
C SER A 188 -20.49 8.66 -12.82
N SER A 189 -21.06 7.71 -13.53
CA SER A 189 -20.45 7.04 -14.68
C SER A 189 -21.53 6.35 -15.52
N THR A 190 -21.17 5.86 -16.70
CA THR A 190 -22.06 5.11 -17.60
C THR A 190 -21.55 3.70 -17.90
N TYR A 191 -22.43 2.84 -18.39
CA TYR A 191 -22.04 1.49 -18.83
C TYR A 191 -21.09 1.52 -20.03
N GLU A 192 -21.17 2.55 -20.88
CA GLU A 192 -20.24 2.75 -22.00
C GLU A 192 -18.82 3.10 -21.52
N GLU A 193 -18.69 3.88 -20.44
CA GLU A 193 -17.39 4.13 -19.80
C GLU A 193 -16.81 2.86 -19.20
N ALA A 194 -17.64 2.07 -18.52
CA ALA A 194 -17.24 0.76 -18.01
C ALA A 194 -16.72 -0.15 -19.13
N LEU A 195 -17.47 -0.26 -20.24
CA LEU A 195 -17.08 -1.06 -21.40
C LEU A 195 -15.74 -0.60 -22.00
N LYS A 196 -15.52 0.71 -22.14
CA LYS A 196 -14.25 1.25 -22.65
C LYS A 196 -13.07 0.82 -21.76
N HIS A 197 -13.23 0.85 -20.45
CA HIS A 197 -12.19 0.43 -19.52
C HIS A 197 -11.97 -1.08 -19.55
N PHE A 198 -13.03 -1.89 -19.62
CA PHE A 198 -12.92 -3.34 -19.77
C PHE A 198 -12.24 -3.76 -21.08
N LEU A 199 -12.46 -3.05 -22.18
CA LEU A 199 -11.78 -3.33 -23.46
C LEU A 199 -10.30 -2.91 -23.46
N LYS A 200 -9.89 -2.05 -22.51
CA LYS A 200 -8.49 -1.61 -22.37
C LYS A 200 -7.71 -2.50 -21.41
N ALA A 201 -8.38 -3.13 -20.45
CA ALA A 201 -7.82 -4.16 -19.58
C ALA A 201 -7.48 -5.42 -20.40
#